data_AF-A0A2P2JB52-F1
#
_entry.id   AF-A0A2P2JB52-F1
#
_cell.length_a   1.000
_cell.length_b   1.000
_cell.length_c   1.000
_cell.angle_alpha   90.00
_cell.angle_beta   90.00
_cell.angle_gamma   90.00
#
_symmetry.space_group_name_H-M   'P 1'
#
loop_
_entity.id
_entity.type
_entity.pdbx_description
1 polymer ?
#
loop_
_entity_poly.entity_id
_entity_poly.type
_entity_poly.pdbx_seq_one_letter_code
_entity_poly.pdbx_strand_id
1 'polypeptide(L)'
;MPILQISVGHPHEATQPEAWKAALAEFISTLIFVFAGEGSGMAFNKLTDNGSTTPAGLISASIAHAFGLFVGVAVSANISGGHVNPAVTFGAFIGGNITLLRAILYWIGQLLGSTVACLLLKFATGGLVSL
;
A
#
# COMPACT_ATOMS: atom_id res chain seq x y z
N MET A 1 -30.80 1.15 10.90
CA MET A 1 -29.49 1.20 10.21
C MET A 1 -28.88 2.55 10.54
N PRO A 2 -27.65 2.65 11.07
CA PRO A 2 -27.08 3.96 11.30
C PRO A 2 -26.89 4.63 9.94
N ILE A 3 -27.29 5.90 9.86
CA ILE A 3 -27.10 6.73 8.68
C ILE A 3 -25.59 6.87 8.47
N LEU A 4 -25.13 6.60 7.24
CA LEU A 4 -23.75 6.83 6.81
C LEU A 4 -23.38 8.29 7.07
N GLN A 5 -22.69 8.58 8.17
CA GLN A 5 -22.21 9.92 8.49
C GLN A 5 -20.88 10.13 7.75
N ILE A 6 -20.97 10.49 6.47
CA ILE A 6 -19.80 10.87 5.68
C ILE A 6 -19.29 12.22 6.20
N SER A 7 -18.08 12.21 6.78
CA SER A 7 -17.44 13.43 7.28
C SER A 7 -16.41 13.94 6.27
N VAL A 8 -16.54 15.19 5.84
CA VAL A 8 -15.56 15.83 4.95
C VAL A 8 -14.21 16.05 5.66
N GLY A 9 -14.25 16.25 6.98
CA GLY A 9 -13.09 16.72 7.75
C GLY A 9 -12.96 18.24 7.69
N HIS A 10 -12.18 18.79 8.62
CA HIS A 10 -11.91 20.24 8.70
C HIS A 10 -10.52 20.52 8.13
N PRO A 11 -10.27 21.66 7.46
CA PRO A 11 -8.94 21.99 6.94
C PRO A 11 -7.83 21.97 8.00
N HIS A 12 -8.18 22.24 9.26
CA HIS A 12 -7.26 22.16 10.38
C HIS A 12 -6.71 20.73 10.63
N GLU A 13 -7.45 19.68 10.25
CA GLU A 13 -7.00 18.29 10.32
C GLU A 13 -5.74 18.07 9.48
N ALA A 14 -5.64 18.71 8.31
CA ALA A 14 -4.46 18.64 7.44
C ALA A 14 -3.22 19.29 8.07
N THR A 15 -3.40 20.19 9.03
CA THR A 15 -2.29 20.87 9.72
C THR A 15 -1.80 20.09 10.93
N GLN A 16 -2.51 19.03 11.33
CA GLN A 16 -2.15 18.23 12.48
C GLN A 16 -0.96 17.31 12.16
N PRO A 17 0.06 17.25 13.04
CA PRO A 17 1.20 16.34 12.85
C PRO A 17 0.79 14.87 12.70
N GLU A 18 -0.27 14.45 13.39
CA GLU A 18 -0.76 13.08 13.35
C GLU A 18 -1.30 12.68 11.96
N ALA A 19 -1.90 13.62 11.22
CA ALA A 19 -2.37 13.35 9.86
C ALA A 19 -1.19 13.07 8.91
N TRP A 20 -0.10 13.82 9.04
CA TRP A 20 1.13 13.61 8.26
C TRP A 20 1.89 12.36 8.68
N LYS A 21 1.96 12.05 9.97
CA LYS A 21 2.53 10.79 10.47
C LYS A 21 1.76 9.59 9.90
N ALA A 22 0.43 9.67 9.89
CA ALA A 22 -0.41 8.63 9.31
C ALA A 22 -0.23 8.50 7.79
N ALA A 23 -0.16 9.61 7.06
CA ALA A 23 0.13 9.60 5.62
C ALA A 23 1.52 9.00 5.31
N LEU A 24 2.54 9.31 6.13
CA LEU A 24 3.86 8.71 6.01
C LEU A 24 3.84 7.22 6.36
N ALA A 25 3.07 6.80 7.37
CA ALA A 25 2.91 5.39 7.70
C ALA A 25 2.27 4.61 6.55
N GLU A 26 1.25 5.16 5.89
CA GLU A 26 0.64 4.60 4.67
C GLU A 26 1.63 4.55 3.49
N PHE A 27 2.46 5.58 3.33
CA PHE A 27 3.52 5.57 2.32
C PHE A 27 4.52 4.43 2.54
N ILE A 28 5.05 4.29 3.75
CA ILE A 28 6.05 3.27 4.07
C ILE A 28 5.45 1.86 4.02
N SER A 29 4.23 1.67 4.54
CA SER A 29 3.58 0.36 4.51
C SER A 29 3.22 -0.09 3.10
N THR A 30 2.72 0.81 2.25
CA THR A 30 2.44 0.48 0.84
C THR A 30 3.73 0.24 0.06
N LEU A 31 4.81 0.98 0.35
CA LEU A 31 6.12 0.71 -0.24
C LEU A 31 6.58 -0.71 0.08
N ILE A 32 6.53 -1.12 1.35
CA ILE A 32 6.91 -2.49 1.76
C ILE A 32 6.05 -3.54 1.05
N PHE A 33 4.73 -3.34 1.05
CA PHE A 33 3.77 -4.26 0.44
C PHE A 33 4.05 -4.46 -1.06
N VAL A 34 4.15 -3.38 -1.83
CA VAL A 34 4.37 -3.43 -3.28
C VAL A 34 5.76 -3.94 -3.61
N PHE A 35 6.78 -3.51 -2.87
CA PHE A 35 8.16 -3.95 -3.10
C PHE A 35 8.29 -5.47 -2.93
N ALA A 36 7.72 -6.02 -1.85
CA ALA A 36 7.74 -7.46 -1.59
C ALA A 36 6.91 -8.24 -2.61
N GLY A 37 5.70 -7.77 -2.92
CA GLY A 37 4.79 -8.41 -3.87
C GLY A 37 5.36 -8.50 -5.28
N GLU A 38 5.62 -7.35 -5.90
CA GLU A 38 6.12 -7.28 -7.28
C GLU A 38 7.57 -7.79 -7.40
N GLY A 39 8.40 -7.53 -6.38
CA GLY A 39 9.76 -8.03 -6.30
C GLY A 39 9.84 -9.55 -6.32
N SER A 40 8.90 -10.24 -5.64
CA SER A 40 8.84 -11.70 -5.65
C SER A 40 8.56 -12.26 -7.05
N GLY A 41 7.65 -11.63 -7.81
CA GLY A 41 7.32 -12.04 -9.17
C GLY A 41 8.51 -11.88 -10.12
N MET A 42 9.21 -10.74 -10.03
CA MET A 42 10.43 -10.48 -10.80
C MET A 42 11.56 -11.46 -10.45
N ALA A 43 11.80 -11.70 -9.16
CA ALA A 43 12.81 -12.65 -8.70
C ALA A 43 12.49 -14.08 -9.19
N PHE A 44 11.24 -14.51 -9.03
CA PHE A 44 10.82 -15.83 -9.48
C PHE A 44 10.96 -15.98 -11.00
N ASN A 45 10.51 -14.98 -11.77
CA ASN A 45 10.63 -14.98 -13.23
C ASN A 45 12.10 -15.17 -13.65
N LYS A 46 13.03 -14.44 -13.01
CA LYS A 46 14.46 -14.51 -13.31
C LYS A 46 15.10 -15.84 -12.92
N LEU A 47 14.68 -16.45 -11.82
CA LEU A 47 15.22 -17.72 -11.32
C LEU A 47 14.69 -18.96 -12.07
N THR A 48 13.58 -18.82 -12.79
CA THR A 48 12.85 -19.95 -13.39
C THR A 48 12.64 -19.80 -14.90
N ASP A 49 13.43 -18.96 -15.56
CA ASP A 49 13.37 -18.71 -17.01
C ASP A 49 11.95 -18.39 -17.52
N ASN A 50 11.34 -17.32 -16.99
CA ASN A 50 9.99 -16.85 -17.28
C ASN A 50 8.83 -17.67 -16.67
N GLY A 51 9.09 -18.38 -15.56
CA GLY A 51 8.08 -19.19 -14.87
C GLY A 51 7.09 -18.45 -13.96
N SER A 52 6.98 -17.12 -14.00
CA SER A 52 6.14 -16.35 -13.05
C SER A 52 4.63 -16.62 -13.15
N THR A 53 4.16 -17.10 -14.31
CA THR A 53 2.75 -17.46 -14.55
C THR A 53 2.47 -18.94 -14.29
N THR A 54 3.47 -19.72 -13.90
CA THR A 54 3.27 -21.12 -13.49
C THR A 54 2.53 -21.18 -12.15
N PRO A 55 1.88 -22.31 -11.79
CA PRO A 55 1.25 -22.47 -10.48
C PRO A 55 2.20 -22.17 -9.31
N ALA A 56 3.48 -22.57 -9.41
CA ALA A 56 4.49 -22.26 -8.41
C ALA A 56 4.79 -20.76 -8.31
N GLY A 57 4.89 -20.07 -9.46
CA GLY A 57 5.08 -18.62 -9.51
C GLY A 57 3.92 -17.84 -8.92
N LEU A 58 2.68 -18.25 -9.21
CA LEU A 58 1.48 -17.64 -8.64
C LEU A 58 1.38 -17.84 -7.13
N ILE A 59 1.72 -19.04 -6.63
CA ILE A 59 1.77 -19.32 -5.18
C ILE A 59 2.85 -18.47 -4.51
N SER A 60 4.05 -18.39 -5.09
CA SER A 60 5.14 -17.54 -4.62
C SER A 60 4.70 -16.08 -4.48
N ALA A 61 4.13 -15.51 -5.56
CA ALA A 61 3.64 -14.14 -5.56
C ALA A 61 2.52 -13.90 -4.54
N SER A 62 1.59 -14.85 -4.39
CA SER A 62 0.48 -14.77 -3.44
C SER A 62 0.96 -14.75 -1.99
N ILE A 63 1.93 -15.61 -1.66
CA ILE A 63 2.53 -15.68 -0.32
C ILE A 63 3.30 -14.39 -0.02
N ALA A 64 4.07 -13.88 -0.98
CA ALA A 64 4.80 -12.62 -0.82
C ALA A 64 3.86 -11.43 -0.60
N HIS A 65 2.76 -11.34 -1.36
CA HIS A 65 1.73 -10.32 -1.14
C HIS A 65 1.07 -10.45 0.23
N ALA A 66 0.73 -11.66 0.67
CA ALA A 66 0.10 -11.88 1.97
C ALA A 66 1.00 -11.45 3.13
N PHE A 67 2.28 -11.86 3.12
CA PHE A 67 3.23 -11.45 4.16
C PHE A 67 3.63 -9.97 4.04
N GLY A 68 3.78 -9.45 2.83
CA GLY A 68 4.05 -8.03 2.59
C GLY A 68 2.92 -7.14 3.14
N LEU A 69 1.66 -7.54 2.90
CA LEU A 69 0.50 -6.86 3.46
C LEU A 69 0.45 -7.01 4.98
N PHE A 70 0.68 -8.22 5.51
CA PHE A 70 0.71 -8.47 6.95
C PHE A 70 1.72 -7.55 7.66
N VAL A 71 2.96 -7.49 7.16
CA VAL A 71 3.99 -6.60 7.70
C VAL A 71 3.60 -5.14 7.54
N GLY A 72 3.14 -4.73 6.35
CA GLY A 72 2.71 -3.37 6.07
C GLY A 72 1.63 -2.89 7.04
N VAL A 73 0.61 -3.71 7.28
CA VAL A 73 -0.45 -3.44 8.26
C VAL A 73 0.13 -3.43 9.67
N ALA A 74 0.91 -4.43 10.08
CA ALA A 74 1.43 -4.54 11.45
C ALA A 74 2.27 -3.33 11.87
N VAL A 75 3.10 -2.79 10.97
CA VAL A 75 3.96 -1.63 11.28
C VAL A 75 3.21 -0.30 11.28
N SER A 76 2.05 -0.22 10.61
CA SER A 76 1.28 1.02 10.44
C SER A 76 -0.05 1.06 11.23
N ALA A 77 -0.50 -0.08 11.78
CA ALA A 77 -1.79 -0.23 12.44
C ALA A 77 -2.02 0.81 13.55
N ASN A 78 -1.03 1.03 14.42
CA ASN A 78 -1.15 1.97 15.54
C ASN A 78 -0.95 3.44 15.15
N ILE A 79 -0.66 3.74 13.88
CA ILE A 79 -0.37 5.10 13.40
C ILE A 79 -1.46 5.56 12.44
N SER A 80 -1.71 4.80 11.36
CA SER A 80 -2.70 5.14 10.34
C SER A 80 -3.97 4.29 10.41
N GLY A 81 -3.96 3.16 11.13
CA GLY A 81 -4.96 2.10 10.99
C GLY A 81 -4.60 1.04 9.96
N GLY A 82 -3.46 1.20 9.27
CA GLY A 82 -2.90 0.19 8.36
C GLY A 82 -3.82 -0.14 7.19
N HIS A 83 -4.23 0.86 6.42
CA HIS A 83 -5.09 0.63 5.25
C HIS A 83 -4.30 0.02 4.09
N VAL A 84 -3.11 0.58 3.80
CA VAL A 84 -2.13 0.12 2.81
C VAL A 84 -2.68 0.04 1.37
N ASN A 85 -3.93 0.47 1.16
CA ASN A 85 -4.70 0.24 -0.05
C ASN A 85 -5.78 1.34 -0.23
N PRO A 86 -5.86 1.98 -1.42
CA PRO A 86 -6.90 2.96 -1.72
C PRO A 86 -8.32 2.44 -1.60
N ALA A 87 -8.58 1.19 -1.97
CA ALA A 87 -9.91 0.58 -1.88
C ALA A 87 -10.34 0.35 -0.42
N VAL A 88 -9.41 -0.06 0.45
CA VAL A 88 -9.65 -0.20 1.89
C VAL A 88 -9.93 1.17 2.51
N THR A 89 -9.15 2.17 2.12
CA THR A 89 -9.35 3.57 2.55
C THR A 89 -10.70 4.12 2.11
N PHE A 90 -11.10 3.85 0.87
CA PHE A 90 -12.41 4.23 0.38
C PHE A 90 -13.53 3.54 1.16
N GLY A 91 -13.41 2.24 1.44
CA GLY A 91 -14.36 1.50 2.27
C GLY A 91 -14.47 2.07 3.69
N ALA A 92 -13.34 2.43 4.31
CA ALA A 92 -13.30 3.07 5.62
C ALA A 92 -13.97 4.46 5.61
N PHE A 93 -13.76 5.24 4.54
CA PHE A 93 -14.38 6.55 4.37
C PHE A 93 -15.90 6.45 4.21
N ILE A 94 -16.38 5.61 3.29
CA ILE A 94 -17.81 5.36 3.11
C ILE A 94 -18.41 4.75 4.37
N GLY A 95 -17.67 3.94 5.12
CA GLY A 95 -18.08 3.42 6.42
C GLY A 95 -18.10 4.45 7.56
N GLY A 96 -17.69 5.70 7.32
CA GLY A 96 -17.65 6.77 8.35
C GLY A 96 -16.52 6.63 9.37
N ASN A 97 -15.52 5.78 9.11
CA ASN A 97 -14.38 5.55 10.02
C ASN A 97 -13.27 6.59 9.87
N ILE A 98 -13.19 7.26 8.71
CA ILE A 98 -12.22 8.32 8.43
C ILE A 98 -12.89 9.49 7.71
N THR A 99 -12.30 10.68 7.81
CA THR A 99 -12.75 11.86 7.07
C THR A 99 -12.27 11.81 5.61
N LEU A 100 -12.94 12.55 4.70
CA LEU A 100 -12.52 12.66 3.30
C LEU A 100 -11.10 13.24 3.20
N LEU A 101 -10.78 14.26 3.99
CA LEU A 101 -9.46 14.86 3.99
C LEU A 101 -8.37 13.83 4.34
N ARG A 102 -8.61 13.03 5.39
CA ARG A 102 -7.68 11.96 5.79
C ARG A 102 -7.58 10.86 4.73
N ALA A 103 -8.70 10.51 4.09
CA ALA A 103 -8.72 9.56 2.97
C ALA A 103 -7.84 10.03 1.80
N ILE A 104 -7.92 11.31 1.44
CA ILE A 104 -7.09 11.91 0.37
C ILE A 104 -5.60 11.84 0.74
N LEU A 105 -5.23 12.17 1.98
CA LEU A 105 -3.84 12.07 2.44
C LEU A 105 -3.33 10.63 2.37
N TYR A 106 -4.15 9.65 2.72
CA TYR A 106 -3.80 8.23 2.66
C TYR A 106 -3.62 7.77 1.21
N TRP A 107 -4.52 8.17 0.30
CA TRP A 107 -4.38 7.86 -1.13
C TRP A 107 -3.10 8.43 -1.72
N ILE A 108 -2.73 9.67 -1.37
CA ILE A 108 -1.46 10.26 -1.80
C ILE A 108 -0.30 9.42 -1.27
N GLY A 109 -0.30 9.08 0.03
CA GLY A 109 0.74 8.24 0.64
C GLY A 109 0.86 6.88 -0.05
N GLN A 110 -0.25 6.18 -0.25
CA GLN A 110 -0.32 4.85 -0.87
C GLN A 110 0.17 4.88 -2.33
N LEU A 111 -0.31 5.84 -3.13
CA LEU A 111 0.08 5.95 -4.54
C LEU A 111 1.56 6.31 -4.70
N LEU A 112 2.07 7.22 -3.86
CA LEU A 112 3.50 7.54 -3.84
C LEU A 112 4.33 6.34 -3.36
N GLY A 113 3.89 5.63 -2.32
CA GLY A 113 4.59 4.45 -1.78
C GLY A 113 4.72 3.34 -2.81
N SER A 114 3.64 3.04 -3.53
CA SER A 114 3.63 2.09 -4.64
C SER A 114 4.55 2.52 -5.78
N THR A 115 4.48 3.80 -6.20
CA THR A 115 5.33 4.35 -7.26
C THR A 115 6.81 4.24 -6.90
N VAL A 116 7.19 4.62 -5.67
CA VAL A 116 8.56 4.53 -5.18
C VAL A 116 9.03 3.08 -5.09
N ALA A 117 8.18 2.15 -4.64
CA ALA A 117 8.52 0.73 -4.64
C ALA A 117 8.87 0.21 -6.04
N CYS A 118 8.06 0.53 -7.04
CA CYS A 118 8.33 0.15 -8.44
C CYS A 118 9.63 0.78 -8.97
N LEU A 119 9.89 2.04 -8.67
CA LEU A 119 11.15 2.71 -9.05
C LEU A 119 12.37 2.07 -8.38
N LEU A 120 12.28 1.74 -7.09
CA LEU A 120 13.34 1.05 -6.35
C LEU A 120 13.59 -0.36 -6.90
N LEU A 121 12.53 -1.10 -7.25
CA LEU A 121 12.65 -2.41 -7.89
C LEU A 121 13.34 -2.29 -9.26
N LYS A 122 12.95 -1.33 -10.09
CA LYS A 122 13.60 -1.07 -11.38
C LYS A 122 15.08 -0.76 -11.21
N PHE A 123 15.43 0.07 -10.23
CA PHE A 123 16.82 0.39 -9.91
C PHE A 123 17.59 -0.84 -9.41
N ALA A 124 17.06 -1.56 -8.43
CA ALA A 124 17.70 -2.71 -7.79
C ALA A 124 17.90 -3.90 -8.76
N THR A 125 17.03 -4.04 -9.75
CA THR A 125 17.09 -5.12 -10.75
C THR A 125 17.84 -4.72 -12.03
N GLY A 126 18.43 -3.52 -12.08
CA GLY A 126 19.15 -3.04 -13.26
C GLY A 126 18.26 -2.84 -14.49
N GLY A 127 16.96 -2.58 -14.30
CA GLY A 127 16.01 -2.39 -15.39
C GLY A 127 15.52 -3.67 -16.06
N LEU A 128 15.54 -4.82 -15.36
CA LEU A 128 15.08 -6.12 -15.85
C LEU A 128 13.66 -6.10 -16.46
N VAL A 129 12.80 -5.18 -16.02
CA VAL A 129 11.44 -5.00 -16.54
C VAL A 129 11.19 -3.51 -16.78
N SER A 130 10.63 -3.17 -17.94
CA SER A 130 10.11 -1.83 -18.20
C SER A 130 8.72 -1.73 -17.58
N LEU A 131 8.57 -0.87 -16.57
CA LEU A 131 7.28 -0.47 -16.01
C LEU A 131 6.39 0.17 -17.09
#